data_AF-A0A4R7NI04-F1
#
_entry.id   AF-A0A4R7NI04-F1
#
_cell.length_a   1.000
_cell.length_b   1.000
_cell.length_c   1.000
_cell.angle_alpha   90.00
_cell.angle_beta   90.00
_cell.angle_gamma   90.00
#
_symmetry.space_group_name_H-M   'P 1'
#
loop_
_entity.id
_entity.type
_entity.pdbx_description
1 polymer ?
#
loop_
_entity_poly.entity_id
_entity_poly.type
_entity_poly.pdbx_seq_one_letter_code
_entity_poly.pdbx_strand_id
1 'polypeptide(L)'
;MLGQAAPDRLAMILADTSRLAGLGEPQAEPDGHCLREWSSHCQPPLWAARTAVFLLVQMPARPIPDDDEEACAWAYCWLRNRDFQSLDDARAALPDHLREPLAEALDAAWVDQDALRLI
;
A
#
# COMPACT_ATOMS: atom_id res chain seq x y z
N MET A 1 -8.20 -10.84 -5.65
CA MET A 1 -8.28 -9.39 -6.03
C MET A 1 -8.11 -8.53 -4.77
N LEU A 2 -6.90 -8.41 -4.23
CA LEU A 2 -6.64 -7.73 -2.95
C LEU A 2 -6.19 -6.26 -3.09
N GLY A 3 -6.01 -5.76 -4.32
CA GLY A 3 -5.52 -4.39 -4.58
C GLY A 3 -6.56 -3.40 -5.13
N GLN A 4 -7.83 -3.78 -5.23
CA GLN A 4 -8.89 -2.93 -5.81
C GLN A 4 -9.87 -2.43 -4.74
N ALA A 5 -9.39 -1.72 -3.72
CA ALA A 5 -10.22 -0.59 -3.32
C ALA A 5 -10.16 0.38 -4.51
N ALA A 6 -11.20 0.35 -5.36
CA ALA A 6 -11.31 1.26 -6.50
C ALA A 6 -10.94 2.66 -6.00
N PRO A 7 -10.03 3.41 -6.64
CA PRO A 7 -9.53 4.68 -6.14
C PRO A 7 -10.65 5.61 -5.61
N ASP A 8 -11.84 5.56 -6.19
CA ASP A 8 -13.03 6.26 -5.70
C ASP A 8 -13.43 5.88 -4.25
N ARG A 9 -13.41 4.59 -3.91
CA ARG A 9 -13.68 4.11 -2.54
C ARG A 9 -12.62 4.62 -1.56
N LEU A 10 -11.34 4.65 -1.95
CA LEU A 10 -10.29 5.18 -1.09
C LEU A 10 -10.47 6.69 -0.86
N ALA A 11 -10.87 7.43 -1.90
CA ALA A 11 -11.13 8.88 -1.80
C ALA A 11 -12.28 9.16 -0.85
N MET A 12 -13.37 8.39 -0.98
CA MET A 12 -14.53 8.44 -0.08
C MET A 12 -14.15 8.11 1.37
N ILE A 13 -13.37 7.05 1.61
CA ILE A 13 -12.89 6.70 2.96
C ILE A 13 -12.09 7.84 3.58
N LEU A 14 -11.21 8.49 2.82
CA LEU A 14 -10.47 9.66 3.31
C LEU A 14 -11.40 10.83 3.65
N ALA A 15 -12.39 11.12 2.79
CA ALA A 15 -13.34 12.20 3.04
C ALA A 15 -14.19 11.96 4.30
N ASP A 16 -14.77 10.76 4.41
CA ASP A 16 -15.63 10.37 5.52
C ASP A 16 -14.86 10.30 6.83
N THR A 17 -13.66 9.73 6.82
CA THR A 17 -12.80 9.69 8.02
C THR A 17 -12.42 11.10 8.44
N SER A 18 -12.09 11.99 7.51
CA SER A 18 -11.77 13.39 7.82
C SER A 18 -12.91 14.10 8.54
N ARG A 19 -14.14 13.91 8.06
CA ARG A 19 -15.36 14.47 8.65
C ARG A 19 -15.62 13.89 10.03
N LEU A 20 -15.59 12.57 10.17
CA LEU A 20 -15.89 11.87 11.43
C LEU A 20 -14.84 12.13 12.51
N ALA A 21 -13.55 12.23 12.14
CA ALA A 21 -12.45 12.46 13.07
C ALA A 21 -12.13 13.95 13.28
N GLY A 22 -12.87 14.87 12.64
CA GLY A 22 -12.66 16.32 12.78
C GLY A 22 -11.30 16.81 12.25
N LEU A 23 -10.76 16.17 11.21
CA LEU A 23 -9.42 16.45 10.66
C LEU A 23 -9.42 17.55 9.59
N GLY A 24 -10.61 18.04 9.25
CA GLY A 24 -10.88 19.05 8.23
C GLY A 24 -12.07 18.63 7.37
N GLU A 25 -12.58 19.56 6.56
CA GLU A 25 -13.71 19.30 5.67
C GLU A 25 -13.27 19.37 4.20
N PRO A 26 -13.57 18.34 3.39
CA PRO A 26 -13.43 18.43 1.94
C PRO A 26 -14.34 19.53 1.40
N GLN A 27 -13.79 20.48 0.63
CA GLN A 27 -14.62 21.51 -0.03
C GLN A 27 -15.47 20.93 -1.16
N ALA A 28 -15.03 19.82 -1.74
CA ALA A 28 -15.72 19.02 -2.73
C ALA A 28 -15.49 17.54 -2.43
N GLU A 29 -16.42 16.68 -2.84
CA GLU A 29 -16.27 15.25 -2.63
C GLU A 29 -15.14 14.72 -3.53
N PRO A 30 -14.09 14.12 -2.94
CA PRO A 30 -12.97 13.63 -3.72
C PRO A 30 -13.35 12.31 -4.39
N ASP A 31 -12.75 12.06 -5.55
CA ASP A 31 -12.92 10.82 -6.30
C ASP A 31 -11.57 10.14 -6.55
N GLY A 32 -11.59 9.06 -7.32
CA GLY A 32 -10.39 8.34 -7.69
C GLY A 32 -9.41 9.15 -8.55
N HIS A 33 -9.88 10.18 -9.27
CA HIS A 33 -9.01 11.08 -10.02
C HIS A 33 -8.22 11.97 -9.07
N CYS A 34 -8.87 12.58 -8.07
CA CYS A 34 -8.20 13.36 -7.04
C CYS A 34 -7.07 12.56 -6.37
N LEU A 35 -7.35 11.31 -6.00
CA LEU A 35 -6.35 10.44 -5.35
C LEU A 35 -5.16 10.14 -6.23
N ARG A 36 -5.37 9.92 -7.53
CA ARG A 36 -4.27 9.70 -8.49
C ARG A 36 -3.40 10.93 -8.64
N GLU A 37 -3.99 12.12 -8.72
CA GLU A 37 -3.20 13.35 -8.81
C GLU A 37 -2.37 13.61 -7.54
N TRP A 38 -2.96 13.40 -6.36
CA TRP A 38 -2.27 13.58 -5.09
C TRP A 38 -1.12 12.59 -4.86
N SER A 39 -1.19 11.40 -5.43
CA SER A 39 -0.14 10.39 -5.27
C SER A 39 1.05 10.58 -6.22
N SER A 40 0.92 11.42 -7.24
CA SER A 40 1.89 11.47 -8.35
C SER A 40 2.32 12.88 -8.77
N HIS A 41 1.43 13.88 -8.70
CA HIS A 41 1.63 15.14 -9.42
C HIS A 41 1.40 16.40 -8.58
N CYS A 42 0.64 16.33 -7.49
CA CYS A 42 0.37 17.51 -6.67
C CYS A 42 0.33 17.20 -5.17
N GLN A 43 0.52 18.24 -4.36
CA GLN A 43 0.39 18.10 -2.91
C GLN A 43 -1.09 17.92 -2.55
N PRO A 44 -1.44 16.91 -1.74
CA PRO A 44 -2.80 16.73 -1.27
C PRO A 44 -3.24 17.90 -0.38
N PRO A 45 -4.55 18.21 -0.32
CA PRO A 45 -5.07 19.14 0.66
C PRO A 45 -4.77 18.65 2.08
N LEU A 46 -4.61 19.58 3.02
CA LEU A 46 -4.16 19.27 4.37
C LEU A 46 -5.05 18.26 5.11
N TRP A 47 -6.37 18.32 4.90
CA TRP A 47 -7.31 17.37 5.50
C TRP A 47 -7.06 15.94 5.01
N ALA A 48 -6.71 15.76 3.73
CA ALA A 48 -6.44 14.45 3.13
C ALA A 48 -5.14 13.86 3.68
N ALA A 49 -4.09 14.69 3.77
CA ALA A 49 -2.82 14.29 4.37
C ALA A 49 -2.98 13.89 5.85
N ARG A 50 -3.70 14.70 6.64
CA ARG A 50 -3.99 14.40 8.05
C ARG A 50 -4.75 13.10 8.22
N THR A 51 -5.73 12.87 7.35
CA THR A 51 -6.55 11.66 7.41
C THR A 51 -5.76 10.41 7.03
N ALA A 52 -4.92 10.50 5.99
CA ALA A 52 -4.03 9.40 5.64
C ALA A 52 -3.10 9.03 6.82
N VAL A 53 -2.48 10.02 7.46
CA VAL A 53 -1.64 9.80 8.66
C VAL A 53 -2.47 9.21 9.80
N PHE A 54 -3.67 9.72 10.06
CA PHE A 54 -4.57 9.21 11.09
C PHE A 54 -4.86 7.71 10.88
N LEU A 55 -5.25 7.32 9.66
CA LEU A 55 -5.51 5.92 9.32
C LEU A 55 -4.27 5.04 9.46
N LEU A 56 -3.09 5.52 9.02
CA LEU A 56 -1.83 4.80 9.16
C LEU A 56 -1.45 4.56 10.62
N VAL A 57 -1.73 5.51 11.52
CA VAL A 57 -1.46 5.35 12.97
C VAL A 57 -2.42 4.35 13.62
N GLN A 58 -3.61 4.14 13.06
CA GLN A 58 -4.54 3.10 13.53
C GLN A 58 -4.18 1.70 13.00
N MET A 59 -3.28 1.58 12.03
CA MET A 59 -2.85 0.26 11.57
C MET A 59 -2.11 -0.47 12.69
N PRO A 60 -2.28 -1.79 12.83
CA PRO A 60 -1.55 -2.56 13.82
C PRO A 60 -0.05 -2.32 13.64
N ALA A 61 0.67 -2.16 14.74
CA ALA A 61 2.09 -1.80 14.70
C ALA A 61 2.98 -2.84 13.97
N ARG A 62 2.47 -4.05 13.76
CA ARG A 62 3.13 -5.18 13.09
C ARG A 62 2.08 -5.99 12.32
N PRO A 63 1.60 -5.50 11.17
CA PRO A 63 0.66 -6.25 10.35
C PRO A 63 1.35 -7.53 9.83
N ILE A 64 0.61 -8.62 9.75
CA ILE A 64 1.04 -9.87 9.10
C ILE A 64 -0.06 -10.26 8.10
N PRO A 65 0.26 -10.94 6.99
CA PRO A 65 -0.76 -11.40 6.06
C PRO A 65 -1.68 -12.42 6.75
N ASP A 66 -2.98 -12.37 6.45
CA ASP A 66 -3.97 -13.28 7.03
C ASP A 66 -3.94 -14.67 6.36
N ASP A 67 -3.56 -14.73 5.08
CA ASP A 67 -3.48 -15.96 4.28
C ASP A 67 -2.38 -15.90 3.20
N ASP A 68 -2.21 -17.02 2.48
CA ASP A 68 -1.20 -17.16 1.43
C ASP A 68 -1.45 -16.26 0.21
N GLU A 69 -2.73 -15.98 -0.13
CA GLU A 69 -3.08 -15.08 -1.24
C GLU A 69 -2.65 -13.65 -0.91
N GLU A 70 -2.88 -13.23 0.34
CA GLU A 70 -2.45 -11.95 0.85
C GLU A 70 -0.92 -11.85 0.97
N ALA A 71 -0.25 -12.89 1.46
CA ALA A 71 1.21 -12.97 1.50
C ALA A 71 1.80 -12.79 0.09
N CYS A 72 1.24 -13.47 -0.92
CA CYS A 72 1.62 -13.30 -2.33
C CYS A 72 1.40 -11.86 -2.80
N ALA A 73 0.22 -11.29 -2.55
CA ALA A 73 -0.09 -9.93 -2.94
C ALA A 73 0.89 -8.92 -2.32
N TRP A 74 1.24 -9.10 -1.05
CA TRP A 74 2.20 -8.26 -0.33
C TRP A 74 3.61 -8.39 -0.89
N ALA A 75 4.09 -9.61 -1.14
CA ALA A 75 5.40 -9.86 -1.74
C ALA A 75 5.53 -9.22 -3.13
N TYR A 76 4.50 -9.36 -3.98
CA TYR A 76 4.44 -8.69 -5.27
C TYR A 76 4.46 -7.16 -5.14
N CYS A 77 3.68 -6.59 -4.22
CA CYS A 77 3.69 -5.15 -3.96
C CYS A 77 5.06 -4.68 -3.46
N TRP A 78 5.72 -5.46 -2.60
CA TRP A 78 7.05 -5.16 -2.07
C TRP A 78 8.10 -5.04 -3.18
N LEU A 79 8.17 -6.04 -4.07
CA LEU A 79 9.10 -6.07 -5.20
C LEU A 79 8.78 -5.05 -6.30
N ARG A 80 7.53 -4.59 -6.40
CA ARG A 80 7.11 -3.59 -7.38
C ARG A 80 7.33 -2.16 -6.91
N ASN A 81 7.23 -1.91 -5.61
CA ASN A 81 7.34 -0.57 -5.04
C ASN A 81 8.79 -0.12 -4.82
N ARG A 82 9.76 -1.03 -4.91
CA ARG A 82 11.18 -0.77 -4.67
C ARG A 82 12.04 -1.61 -5.61
N ASP A 83 13.15 -1.04 -6.06
CA ASP A 83 14.14 -1.79 -6.83
C ASP A 83 15.13 -2.48 -5.89
N PHE A 84 15.29 -3.79 -6.04
CA PHE A 84 16.27 -4.60 -5.32
C PHE A 84 17.24 -5.24 -6.31
N GLN A 85 18.50 -5.42 -5.89
CA GLN A 85 19.54 -6.03 -6.72
C GLN A 85 19.55 -7.57 -6.62
N SER A 86 19.06 -8.10 -5.51
CA SER A 86 18.94 -9.53 -5.27
C SER A 86 17.74 -9.85 -4.37
N LEU A 87 17.32 -11.11 -4.38
CA LEU A 87 16.31 -11.63 -3.46
C LEU A 87 16.75 -11.49 -2.00
N ASP A 88 18.03 -11.69 -1.71
CA ASP A 88 18.57 -11.53 -0.35
C ASP A 88 18.51 -10.08 0.12
N ASP A 89 18.75 -9.10 -0.76
CA ASP A 89 18.56 -7.68 -0.44
C ASP A 89 17.09 -7.36 -0.15
N ALA A 90 16.17 -7.91 -0.96
CA ALA A 90 14.73 -7.74 -0.77
C ALA A 90 14.25 -8.31 0.57
N ARG A 91 14.77 -9.48 0.97
CA ARG A 91 14.51 -10.14 2.26
C ARG A 91 15.12 -9.38 3.43
N ALA A 92 16.36 -8.91 3.29
CA ALA A 92 17.05 -8.16 4.35
C ALA A 92 16.35 -6.83 4.66
N ALA A 93 15.81 -6.18 3.63
CA ALA A 93 15.08 -4.92 3.75
C ALA A 93 13.66 -5.05 4.35
N LEU A 94 13.11 -6.26 4.46
CA LEU A 94 11.83 -6.47 5.13
C LEU A 94 11.93 -6.18 6.63
N PRO A 95 10.87 -5.60 7.24
CA PRO A 95 10.72 -5.59 8.69
C PRO A 95 10.81 -7.00 9.28
N ASP A 96 11.43 -7.13 10.46
CA ASP A 96 11.73 -8.44 11.06
C ASP A 96 10.49 -9.36 11.18
N HIS A 97 9.33 -8.80 11.52
CA HIS A 97 8.08 -9.54 11.68
C HIS A 97 7.47 -10.06 10.37
N LEU A 98 7.95 -9.59 9.22
CA LEU A 98 7.48 -10.00 7.89
C LEU A 98 8.42 -10.97 7.19
N ARG A 99 9.64 -11.17 7.69
CA ARG A 99 10.61 -12.05 7.02
C ARG A 99 10.15 -13.48 6.92
N GLU A 100 9.63 -14.05 8.00
CA GLU A 100 9.12 -15.43 8.02
C GLU A 100 7.77 -15.55 7.30
N PRO A 101 6.74 -14.72 7.56
CA PRO A 101 5.45 -14.83 6.88
C PRO A 101 5.52 -14.63 5.35
N LEU A 102 6.48 -13.86 4.85
CA LEU A 102 6.63 -13.60 3.42
C LEU A 102 7.74 -14.42 2.77
N ALA A 103 8.42 -15.33 3.48
CA ALA A 103 9.61 -16.01 2.97
C ALA A 103 9.34 -16.75 1.64
N GLU A 104 8.32 -17.62 1.63
CA GLU A 104 7.96 -18.41 0.46
C GLU A 104 7.31 -17.56 -0.64
N ALA A 105 6.42 -16.64 -0.25
CA ALA A 105 5.75 -15.73 -1.17
C ALA A 105 6.72 -14.81 -1.91
N LEU A 106 7.78 -14.35 -1.23
CA LEU A 106 8.80 -13.48 -1.80
C LEU A 106 9.69 -14.23 -2.80
N ASP A 107 9.98 -15.50 -2.54
CA ASP A 107 10.74 -16.35 -3.47
C ASP A 107 9.94 -16.59 -4.75
N ALA A 108 8.67 -16.96 -4.61
CA ALA A 108 7.78 -17.15 -5.75
C ALA A 108 7.62 -15.86 -6.57
N ALA A 109 7.38 -14.73 -5.90
CA ALA A 109 7.22 -13.43 -6.58
C ALA A 109 8.51 -12.97 -7.29
N TRP A 110 9.69 -13.27 -6.74
CA TRP A 110 10.97 -12.94 -7.38
C TRP A 110 11.20 -13.76 -8.65
N VAL A 111 10.94 -15.07 -8.60
CA VAL A 111 11.04 -15.95 -9.77
C VAL A 111 10.10 -15.48 -10.88
N ASP A 112 8.85 -15.14 -10.53
CA ASP A 112 7.87 -14.64 -11.49
C ASP A 112 8.31 -13.28 -12.09
N GLN A 113 8.85 -12.37 -11.28
CA GLN A 113 9.37 -11.08 -11.76
C GLN A 113 10.55 -11.24 -12.72
N ASP A 114 11.49 -12.13 -12.42
CA ASP A 114 12.65 -12.38 -13.29
C ASP A 114 12.23 -13.05 -14.60
N ALA A 115 11.29 -14.00 -14.55
CA ALA A 115 10.70 -14.61 -15.75
C ALA A 115 10.03 -13.57 -16.66
N LEU A 116 9.35 -12.57 -16.10
CA LEU A 116 8.76 -11.46 -16.85
C LEU A 116 9.78 -10.46 -17.42
N ARG A 117 11.01 -10.43 -16.90
CA ARG A 117 12.11 -9.57 -17.42
C ARG A 117 12.88 -10.22 -18.56
N LEU A 118 12.76 -11.55 -18.75
CA LEU A 118 13.47 -12.32 -19.77
C LEU A 118 12.70 -12.47 -21.10
N ILE A 119 11.47 -11.97 -21.18
CA ILE A 119 10.61 -11.95 -22.39
C ILE A 119 10.63 -10.56 -23.02
#